data_AF-A0A941R4D0-F1
#
_entry.id   AF-A0A941R4D0-F1
#
_cell.length_a   1.000
_cell.length_b   1.000
_cell.length_c   1.000
_cell.angle_alpha   90.00
_cell.angle_beta   90.00
_cell.angle_gamma   90.00
#
_symmetry.space_group_name_H-M   'P 1'
#
loop_
_entity.id
_entity.type
_entity.pdbx_description
1 polymer ?
#
loop_
_entity_poly.entity_id
_entity_poly.type
_entity_poly.pdbx_seq_one_letter_code
_entity_poly.pdbx_strand_id
1 'polypeptide(L)'
;MSHWCGCSLIKRSRRPESRSPSPRALDKEGRERRADLEKVRTLAKDLTKAYPRSPREMLGGYVIGARCADKCRALLLGINGEYNYWPCSLAGLLFAFTGITPDQIKEIVATGATDEELGAWINVHSKVQDRQAVIEWNNKMRDLRLSEMAPAVQAYMEDYIPKYVPTHRPVYTYFDVYDLEEKRV
;
A
#
# COMPACT_ATOMS: atom_id res chain seq x y z
N MET A 1 -3.89 -3.51 -16.57
CA MET A 1 -5.08 -2.66 -16.43
C MET A 1 -5.82 -3.19 -15.23
N SER A 2 -5.64 -2.50 -14.12
CA SER A 2 -5.97 -2.98 -12.78
C SER A 2 -7.10 -2.10 -12.30
N HIS A 3 -8.31 -2.65 -12.26
CA HIS A 3 -9.56 -1.87 -12.24
C HIS A 3 -9.95 -1.44 -10.81
N TRP A 4 -8.99 -1.44 -9.89
CA TRP A 4 -9.11 -1.22 -8.44
C TRP A 4 -9.41 0.22 -8.02
N CYS A 5 -10.25 0.94 -8.77
CA CYS A 5 -10.73 2.26 -8.36
C CYS A 5 -12.22 2.24 -8.05
N GLY A 6 -12.61 1.45 -7.04
CA GLY A 6 -13.89 1.56 -6.33
C GLY A 6 -13.91 2.73 -5.33
N CYS A 7 -13.31 3.88 -5.66
CA CYS A 7 -13.26 5.04 -4.76
C CYS A 7 -14.53 5.93 -4.86
N SER A 8 -15.61 5.44 -5.45
CA SER A 8 -16.82 6.22 -5.73
C SER A 8 -17.84 6.25 -4.57
N LEU A 9 -17.55 5.62 -3.42
CA LEU A 9 -18.50 5.53 -2.30
C LEU A 9 -18.11 6.29 -1.04
N ILE A 10 -16.99 7.02 -1.02
CA ILE A 10 -16.70 7.98 0.05
C ILE A 10 -17.05 9.37 -0.46
N LYS A 11 -18.20 9.86 0.00
CA LYS A 11 -18.80 11.15 -0.32
C LYS A 11 -17.77 12.28 -0.37
N ARG A 12 -17.93 13.14 -1.38
CA ARG A 12 -17.40 14.51 -1.48
C ARG A 12 -17.27 15.17 -0.10
N SER A 13 -16.04 15.41 0.35
CA SER A 13 -15.77 16.49 1.30
C SER A 13 -14.41 17.14 1.02
N ARG A 14 -14.50 18.29 0.34
CA ARG A 14 -13.62 19.48 0.34
C ARG A 14 -12.09 19.29 0.20
N ARG A 15 -11.54 19.82 -0.89
CA ARG A 15 -10.14 20.30 -1.03
C ARG A 15 -10.03 21.71 -0.39
N PRO A 16 -8.82 22.18 -0.03
CA PRO A 16 -8.27 22.06 1.32
C PRO A 16 -8.19 23.42 2.04
N GLU A 17 -8.29 23.41 3.37
CA GLU A 17 -7.90 24.55 4.19
C GLU A 17 -6.40 24.41 4.52
N SER A 18 -5.66 25.50 4.41
CA SER A 18 -4.21 25.61 4.51
C SER A 18 -3.64 24.87 5.72
N ARG A 19 -2.98 23.74 5.48
CA ARG A 19 -2.14 23.10 6.51
C ARG A 19 -0.84 23.90 6.62
N SER A 20 -0.57 24.38 7.82
CA SER A 20 0.77 24.78 8.25
C SER A 20 1.78 23.68 7.89
N PRO A 21 3.04 24.02 7.55
CA PRO A 21 4.03 23.02 7.19
C PRO A 21 4.21 22.04 8.35
N SER A 22 4.05 20.74 8.05
CA SER A 22 4.48 19.66 8.95
C SER A 22 5.96 19.89 9.34
N PRO A 23 6.37 19.61 10.58
CA PRO A 23 7.78 19.66 10.96
C PRO A 23 8.62 18.83 9.99
N ARG A 24 9.61 19.45 9.33
CA ARG A 24 10.44 18.78 8.33
C ARG A 24 11.31 17.72 9.01
N ALA A 25 11.20 16.48 8.56
CA ALA A 25 11.97 15.37 9.12
C ALA A 25 13.48 15.54 8.86
N LEU A 26 14.27 15.62 9.92
CA LEU A 26 15.74 15.74 9.85
C LEU A 26 16.39 14.36 9.70
N ASP A 27 17.51 14.26 8.99
CA ASP A 27 18.35 13.05 8.93
C ASP A 27 19.20 12.88 10.21
N LYS A 28 20.05 11.84 10.25
CA LYS A 28 20.94 11.56 11.40
C LYS A 28 21.97 12.66 11.66
N GLU A 29 22.16 13.58 10.73
CA GLU A 29 23.16 14.64 10.74
C GLU A 29 22.51 16.03 10.91
N GLY A 30 21.20 16.08 11.18
CA GLY A 30 20.46 17.32 11.39
C GLY A 30 20.14 18.09 10.11
N ARG A 31 20.33 17.50 8.92
CA ARG A 31 19.94 18.11 7.65
C ARG A 31 18.51 17.74 7.29
N GLU A 32 17.82 18.62 6.56
CA GLU A 32 16.50 18.28 6.01
C GLU A 32 16.62 17.06 5.10
N ARG A 33 15.79 16.02 5.34
CA ARG A 33 15.65 14.92 4.39
C ARG A 33 15.09 15.46 3.09
N ARG A 34 15.97 15.71 2.13
CA ARG A 34 15.61 16.18 0.81
C ARG A 34 15.12 14.99 -0.03
N ALA A 35 14.07 15.21 -0.80
CA ALA A 35 13.63 14.23 -1.78
C ALA A 35 14.75 13.94 -2.81
N ASP A 36 14.99 12.68 -3.10
CA ASP A 36 15.97 12.19 -4.06
C ASP A 36 15.24 11.34 -5.11
N LEU A 37 14.61 12.02 -6.07
CA LEU A 37 13.79 11.35 -7.09
C LEU A 37 14.62 10.51 -8.07
N GLU A 38 15.92 10.77 -8.19
CA GLU A 38 16.81 9.94 -9.01
C GLU A 38 17.03 8.58 -8.36
N LYS A 39 17.26 8.53 -7.03
CA LYS A 39 17.25 7.25 -6.30
C LYS A 39 15.88 6.57 -6.32
N VAL A 40 14.78 7.33 -6.19
CA VAL A 40 13.44 6.73 -6.32
C VAL A 40 13.27 6.08 -7.69
N ARG A 41 13.77 6.71 -8.77
CA ARG A 41 13.70 6.19 -10.13
C ARG A 41 14.41 4.85 -10.31
N THR A 42 15.54 4.63 -9.65
CA THR A 42 16.26 3.33 -9.74
C THR A 42 15.54 2.20 -9.01
N LEU A 43 14.71 2.52 -8.02
CA LEU A 43 13.95 1.56 -7.20
C LEU A 43 12.50 1.36 -7.68
N ALA A 44 11.96 2.29 -8.47
CA ALA A 44 10.55 2.30 -8.82
C ALA A 44 10.23 1.34 -9.97
N LYS A 45 9.06 0.70 -9.85
CA LYS A 45 8.44 -0.05 -10.94
C LYS A 45 7.48 0.85 -11.72
N ASP A 46 7.56 0.81 -13.05
CA ASP A 46 6.60 1.49 -13.93
C ASP A 46 5.26 0.74 -13.92
N LEU A 47 4.30 1.24 -13.14
CA LEU A 47 3.00 0.59 -12.96
C LEU A 47 2.05 0.83 -14.13
N THR A 48 2.45 1.61 -15.13
CA THR A 48 1.74 1.67 -16.42
C THR A 48 1.97 0.41 -17.27
N LYS A 49 3.06 -0.33 -16.99
CA LYS A 49 3.48 -1.50 -17.78
C LYS A 49 3.48 -2.80 -16.99
N ALA A 50 3.53 -2.74 -15.66
CA ALA A 50 3.65 -3.92 -14.83
C ALA A 50 2.86 -3.79 -13.52
N TYR A 51 2.51 -4.92 -12.92
CA TYR A 51 1.81 -4.95 -11.64
C TYR A 51 2.77 -4.64 -10.48
N PRO A 52 2.33 -3.92 -9.42
CA PRO A 52 3.10 -3.82 -8.19
C PRO A 52 3.22 -5.20 -7.55
N ARG A 53 4.07 -5.38 -6.56
CA ARG A 53 4.28 -6.68 -5.92
C ARG A 53 3.00 -7.26 -5.30
N SER A 54 3.02 -8.58 -5.11
CA SER A 54 1.91 -9.30 -4.47
C SER A 54 1.65 -8.71 -3.09
N PRO A 55 0.39 -8.60 -2.64
CA PRO A 55 0.10 -8.24 -1.26
C PRO A 55 0.72 -9.21 -0.24
N ARG A 56 1.08 -10.44 -0.65
CA ARG A 56 1.74 -11.44 0.19
C ARG A 56 3.24 -11.20 0.38
N GLU A 57 3.86 -10.45 -0.53
CA GLU A 57 5.28 -10.13 -0.45
C GLU A 57 5.52 -9.15 0.70
N MET A 58 6.44 -9.53 1.59
CA MET A 58 6.67 -8.78 2.82
C MET A 58 7.73 -7.70 2.62
N LEU A 59 7.55 -6.58 3.31
CA LEU A 59 8.56 -5.54 3.46
C LEU A 59 8.62 -5.14 4.94
N GLY A 60 9.82 -5.14 5.52
CA GLY A 60 10.00 -4.85 6.95
C GLY A 60 9.27 -5.83 7.89
N GLY A 61 8.92 -7.02 7.40
CA GLY A 61 8.13 -7.99 8.15
C GLY A 61 6.61 -7.85 8.03
N TYR A 62 6.10 -6.92 7.21
CA TYR A 62 4.67 -6.73 7.00
C TYR A 62 4.25 -7.16 5.60
N VAL A 63 3.19 -7.97 5.50
CA VAL A 63 2.46 -8.12 4.24
C VAL A 63 1.87 -6.77 3.82
N ILE A 64 1.52 -6.60 2.54
CA ILE A 64 1.06 -5.33 1.94
C ILE A 64 2.17 -4.27 1.83
N GLY A 65 3.21 -4.31 2.67
CA GLY A 65 4.29 -3.33 2.72
C GLY A 65 5.02 -3.15 1.37
N ALA A 66 5.41 -4.25 0.72
CA ALA A 66 6.09 -4.22 -0.57
C ALA A 66 5.24 -3.55 -1.66
N ARG A 67 3.97 -3.95 -1.75
CA ARG A 67 2.98 -3.37 -2.66
C ARG A 67 2.73 -1.88 -2.38
N CYS A 68 2.70 -1.49 -1.11
CA CYS A 68 2.55 -0.10 -0.70
C CYS A 68 3.75 0.74 -1.16
N ALA A 69 4.97 0.23 -0.98
CA ALA A 69 6.20 0.89 -1.42
C ALA A 69 6.23 1.10 -2.94
N ASP A 70 5.88 0.07 -3.72
CA ASP A 70 5.84 0.17 -5.19
C ASP A 70 4.87 1.26 -5.66
N LYS A 71 3.67 1.28 -5.09
CA LYS A 71 2.65 2.30 -5.40
C LYS A 71 3.10 3.70 -4.99
N CYS A 72 3.80 3.82 -3.86
CA CYS A 72 4.34 5.09 -3.40
C CYS A 72 5.42 5.63 -4.35
N ARG A 73 6.40 4.78 -4.70
CA ARG A 73 7.49 5.11 -5.63
C ARG A 73 6.94 5.50 -7.00
N ALA A 74 5.98 4.73 -7.51
CA ALA A 74 5.35 5.03 -8.79
C ALA A 74 4.54 6.33 -8.77
N LEU A 75 3.84 6.63 -7.66
CA LEU A 75 3.12 7.90 -7.48
C LEU A 75 4.11 9.08 -7.51
N LEU A 76 5.23 8.99 -6.80
CA LEU A 76 6.23 10.06 -6.72
C LEU A 76 6.83 10.41 -8.09
N LEU A 77 6.88 9.44 -9.00
CA LEU A 77 7.40 9.61 -10.35
C LEU A 77 6.32 9.84 -11.42
N GLY A 78 5.04 9.82 -11.05
CA GLY A 78 3.92 9.95 -11.99
C GLY A 78 3.74 8.76 -12.94
N ILE A 79 4.26 7.58 -12.58
CA ILE A 79 4.20 6.34 -13.37
C ILE A 79 3.29 5.29 -12.73
N ASN A 80 2.34 5.73 -11.91
CA ASN A 80 1.44 4.84 -11.15
C ASN A 80 0.29 4.26 -12.00
N GLY A 81 0.02 4.79 -13.19
CA GLY A 81 -1.07 4.32 -14.04
C GLY A 81 -2.42 4.37 -13.32
N GLU A 82 -3.15 3.26 -13.35
CA GLU A 82 -4.46 3.10 -12.67
C GLU A 82 -4.33 2.84 -11.16
N TYR A 83 -3.12 2.61 -10.65
CA TYR A 83 -2.89 2.32 -9.25
C TYR A 83 -2.89 3.59 -8.41
N ASN A 84 -3.85 3.70 -7.48
CA ASN A 84 -3.93 4.82 -6.54
C ASN A 84 -3.21 4.51 -5.21
N TYR A 85 -2.27 5.35 -4.78
CA TYR A 85 -1.54 5.20 -3.51
C TYR A 85 -2.34 5.68 -2.27
N TRP A 86 -3.14 6.73 -2.39
CA TRP A 86 -3.91 7.29 -1.26
C TRP A 86 -4.82 6.21 -0.64
N PRO A 87 -5.00 6.12 0.70
CA PRO A 87 -5.43 4.91 1.39
C PRO A 87 -6.61 4.22 0.71
N CYS A 88 -6.24 3.28 -0.15
CA CYS A 88 -7.12 2.33 -0.78
C CYS A 88 -7.25 1.13 0.15
N SER A 89 -8.30 0.33 -0.04
CA SER A 89 -8.69 -0.81 0.80
C SER A 89 -7.53 -1.59 1.43
N LEU A 90 -6.48 -1.93 0.68
CA LEU A 90 -5.36 -2.73 1.17
C LEU A 90 -4.34 -1.97 2.02
N ALA A 91 -3.77 -0.88 1.49
CA ALA A 91 -2.77 -0.09 2.22
C ALA A 91 -3.37 0.55 3.48
N GLY A 92 -4.68 0.84 3.47
CA GLY A 92 -5.42 1.29 4.64
C GLY A 92 -5.35 0.31 5.81
N LEU A 93 -5.34 -1.01 5.57
CA LEU A 93 -5.21 -2.03 6.63
C LEU A 93 -3.84 -1.96 7.31
N LEU A 94 -2.77 -1.76 6.52
CA LEU A 94 -1.41 -1.60 7.04
C LEU A 94 -1.28 -0.33 7.87
N PHE A 95 -1.80 0.81 7.38
CA PHE A 95 -1.77 2.08 8.09
C PHE A 95 -2.59 2.04 9.38
N ALA A 96 -3.76 1.40 9.36
CA ALA A 96 -4.58 1.23 10.54
C ALA A 96 -3.88 0.38 11.62
N PHE A 97 -3.19 -0.69 11.20
CA PHE A 97 -2.47 -1.57 12.13
C PHE A 97 -1.22 -0.92 12.72
N THR A 98 -0.35 -0.36 11.86
CA THR A 98 0.92 0.24 12.30
C THR A 98 0.75 1.61 12.95
N GLY A 99 -0.36 2.30 12.67
CA GLY A 99 -0.57 3.69 13.07
C GLY A 99 0.28 4.70 12.29
N ILE A 100 0.99 4.24 11.25
CA ILE A 100 1.77 5.09 10.34
C ILE A 100 0.84 5.67 9.29
N THR A 101 1.00 6.95 8.99
CA THR A 101 0.19 7.64 7.98
C THR A 101 0.75 7.46 6.56
N PRO A 102 -0.10 7.55 5.51
CA PRO A 102 0.37 7.53 4.12
C PRO A 102 1.40 8.62 3.80
N ASP A 103 1.28 9.79 4.44
CA ASP A 103 2.20 10.91 4.26
C ASP A 103 3.58 10.59 4.84
N GLN A 104 3.65 9.97 6.02
CA GLN A 104 4.93 9.57 6.61
C GLN A 104 5.67 8.52 5.77
N ILE A 105 4.98 7.51 5.23
CA ILE A 105 5.59 6.57 4.28
C ILE A 105 6.07 7.29 3.03
N LYS A 106 5.27 8.23 2.51
CA LYS A 106 5.65 8.99 1.32
C LYS A 106 6.90 9.83 1.56
N GLU A 107 7.05 10.44 2.72
CA GLU A 107 8.24 11.22 3.08
C GLU A 107 9.51 10.37 3.07
N ILE A 108 9.50 9.18 3.69
CA ILE A 108 10.69 8.30 3.69
C ILE A 108 10.96 7.69 2.30
N VAL A 109 9.92 7.31 1.55
CA VAL A 109 10.11 6.79 0.19
C VAL A 109 10.69 7.88 -0.72
N ALA A 110 10.27 9.14 -0.54
CA ALA A 110 10.78 10.26 -1.34
C ALA A 110 12.27 10.52 -1.16
N THR A 111 12.91 10.05 -0.08
CA THR A 111 14.37 10.15 0.08
C THR A 111 15.14 9.09 -0.73
N GLY A 112 14.45 8.24 -1.49
CA GLY A 112 15.07 7.13 -2.20
C GLY A 112 15.42 5.95 -1.31
N ALA A 113 14.68 5.76 -0.21
CA ALA A 113 14.91 4.65 0.71
C ALA A 113 14.73 3.28 0.02
N THR A 114 15.69 2.37 0.23
CA THR A 114 15.58 0.97 -0.21
C THR A 114 14.49 0.23 0.56
N ASP A 115 14.16 -1.00 0.15
CA ASP A 115 13.16 -1.80 0.87
C ASP A 115 13.62 -2.16 2.28
N GLU A 116 14.92 -2.38 2.47
CA GLU A 116 15.54 -2.65 3.76
C GLU A 116 15.46 -1.40 4.66
N GLU A 117 15.81 -0.23 4.13
CA GLU A 117 15.75 1.04 4.86
C GLU A 117 14.32 1.42 5.22
N LEU A 118 13.39 1.29 4.28
CA LEU A 118 11.96 1.50 4.52
C LEU A 118 11.43 0.52 5.56
N GLY A 119 11.80 -0.75 5.47
CA GLY A 119 11.38 -1.79 6.42
C GLY A 119 11.90 -1.52 7.83
N ALA A 120 13.18 -1.13 7.96
CA ALA A 120 13.74 -0.72 9.24
C ALA A 120 13.04 0.52 9.80
N TRP A 121 12.74 1.51 8.94
CA TRP A 121 12.03 2.71 9.33
C TRP A 121 10.60 2.39 9.82
N ILE A 122 9.86 1.54 9.13
CA ILE A 122 8.51 1.10 9.54
C ILE A 122 8.57 0.44 10.92
N ASN A 123 9.53 -0.45 11.16
CA ASN A 123 9.65 -1.13 12.45
C ASN A 123 9.91 -0.15 13.61
N VAL A 124 10.68 0.90 13.39
CA VAL A 124 10.93 1.93 14.41
C VAL A 124 9.71 2.83 14.67
N HIS A 125 8.92 3.13 13.64
CA HIS A 125 7.82 4.12 13.73
C HIS A 125 6.44 3.51 13.91
N SER A 126 6.32 2.19 13.78
CA SER A 126 5.08 1.45 14.06
C SER A 126 4.71 1.61 15.53
N LYS A 127 3.42 1.80 15.81
CA LYS A 127 2.90 1.73 17.18
C LYS A 127 2.86 0.29 17.70
N VAL A 128 2.99 -0.70 16.82
CA VAL A 128 3.05 -2.12 17.15
C VAL A 128 4.51 -2.56 17.07
N GLN A 129 5.11 -2.78 18.23
CA GLN A 129 6.51 -3.20 18.39
C GLN A 129 6.66 -4.70 18.69
N ASP A 130 5.58 -5.35 19.13
CA ASP A 130 5.60 -6.78 19.40
C ASP A 130 5.65 -7.58 18.09
N ARG A 131 6.69 -8.39 17.94
CA ARG A 131 6.89 -9.24 16.76
C ARG A 131 5.78 -10.27 16.61
N GLN A 132 5.28 -10.81 17.71
CA GLN A 132 4.24 -11.84 17.66
C GLN A 132 2.92 -11.24 17.13
N ALA A 133 2.53 -10.05 17.59
CA ALA A 133 1.40 -9.31 17.05
C ALA A 133 1.51 -9.02 15.54
N VAL A 134 2.72 -8.71 15.04
CA VAL A 134 2.96 -8.53 13.59
C VAL A 134 2.77 -9.84 12.83
N ILE A 135 3.25 -10.97 13.35
CA ILE A 135 3.06 -12.30 12.75
C ILE A 135 1.57 -12.66 12.69
N GLU A 136 0.85 -12.46 13.79
CA GLU A 136 -0.59 -12.72 13.88
C GLU A 136 -1.38 -11.85 12.90
N TRP A 137 -1.04 -10.57 12.81
CA TRP A 137 -1.67 -9.68 11.85
C TRP A 137 -1.38 -10.11 10.41
N ASN A 138 -0.14 -10.48 10.08
CA ASN A 138 0.21 -10.96 8.75
C ASN A 138 -0.60 -12.20 8.36
N ASN A 139 -0.74 -13.17 9.27
CA ASN A 139 -1.52 -14.38 9.02
C ASN A 139 -3.00 -14.03 8.85
N LYS A 140 -3.55 -13.19 9.73
CA LYS A 140 -4.92 -12.68 9.60
C LYS A 140 -5.18 -12.00 8.24
N MET A 141 -4.23 -11.20 7.73
CA MET A 141 -4.39 -10.56 6.42
C MET A 141 -4.35 -11.56 5.26
N ARG A 142 -3.49 -12.59 5.34
CA ARG A 142 -3.44 -13.65 4.32
C ARG A 142 -4.71 -14.48 4.28
N ASP A 143 -5.32 -14.69 5.45
CA ASP A 143 -6.51 -15.52 5.65
C ASP A 143 -7.82 -14.74 5.51
N LEU A 144 -7.77 -13.40 5.46
CA LEU A 144 -8.94 -12.53 5.47
C LEU A 144 -9.91 -12.93 4.35
N ARG A 145 -11.06 -13.49 4.74
CA ARG A 145 -12.09 -13.92 3.80
C ARG A 145 -12.98 -12.76 3.42
N LEU A 146 -13.56 -12.82 2.22
CA LEU A 146 -14.53 -11.81 1.78
C LEU A 146 -15.71 -11.70 2.76
N SER A 147 -16.18 -12.81 3.31
CA SER A 147 -17.27 -12.87 4.29
C SER A 147 -16.99 -12.12 5.60
N GLU A 148 -15.72 -11.86 5.92
CA GLU A 148 -15.30 -11.14 7.14
C GLU A 148 -15.13 -9.64 6.90
N MET A 149 -15.24 -9.19 5.65
CA MET A 149 -15.15 -7.78 5.30
C MET A 149 -16.47 -7.04 5.54
N ALA A 150 -16.43 -5.71 5.56
CA ALA A 150 -17.65 -4.91 5.69
C ALA A 150 -18.65 -5.20 4.54
N PRO A 151 -19.98 -5.19 4.80
CA PRO A 151 -20.99 -5.53 3.78
C PRO A 151 -20.87 -4.75 2.46
N ALA A 152 -20.47 -3.47 2.53
CA ALA A 152 -20.24 -2.66 1.34
C ALA A 152 -19.08 -3.18 0.47
N VAL A 153 -18.03 -3.72 1.10
CA VAL A 153 -16.90 -4.34 0.38
C VAL A 153 -17.33 -5.67 -0.23
N GLN A 154 -18.13 -6.46 0.50
CA GLN A 154 -18.68 -7.72 -0.03
C GLN A 154 -19.53 -7.47 -1.27
N ALA A 155 -20.47 -6.52 -1.22
CA ALA A 155 -21.30 -6.15 -2.35
C ALA A 155 -20.47 -5.67 -3.56
N TYR A 156 -19.45 -4.83 -3.32
CA TYR A 156 -18.56 -4.40 -4.39
C TYR A 156 -17.76 -5.57 -5.01
N MET A 157 -17.33 -6.53 -4.20
CA MET A 157 -16.57 -7.70 -4.67
C MET A 157 -17.44 -8.67 -5.48
N GLU A 158 -18.72 -8.79 -5.16
CA GLU A 158 -19.70 -9.58 -5.93
C GLU A 158 -19.81 -9.10 -7.38
N ASP A 159 -19.76 -7.77 -7.59
CA ASP A 159 -19.76 -7.18 -8.93
C ASP A 159 -18.38 -7.21 -9.61
N TYR A 160 -17.32 -7.13 -8.83
CA TYR A 160 -15.95 -6.92 -9.32
C TYR A 160 -15.30 -8.22 -9.77
N ILE A 161 -15.39 -9.28 -8.96
CA ILE A 161 -14.69 -10.55 -9.19
C ILE A 161 -15.09 -11.18 -10.55
N PRO A 162 -16.39 -11.31 -10.89
CA PRO A 162 -16.79 -11.91 -12.17
C PRO A 162 -16.35 -11.11 -13.40
N LYS A 163 -16.13 -9.80 -13.24
CA LYS A 163 -15.76 -8.90 -14.35
C LYS A 163 -14.26 -8.87 -14.62
N TYR A 164 -13.43 -8.92 -13.58
CA TYR A 164 -12.01 -8.61 -13.68
C TYR A 164 -11.07 -9.73 -13.23
N VAL A 165 -11.55 -10.70 -12.45
CA VAL A 165 -10.71 -11.77 -11.92
C VAL A 165 -10.84 -13.03 -12.80
N PRO A 166 -9.73 -13.59 -13.30
CA PRO A 166 -9.75 -14.82 -14.09
C PRO A 166 -10.37 -16.01 -13.33
N THR A 167 -11.21 -16.80 -14.00
CA THR A 167 -11.98 -17.91 -13.41
C THR A 167 -11.24 -19.24 -13.32
N HIS A 168 -9.96 -19.29 -13.69
CA HIS A 168 -9.15 -20.52 -13.68
C HIS A 168 -8.94 -21.10 -12.27
N ARG A 169 -9.20 -20.31 -11.22
CA ARG A 169 -9.23 -20.76 -9.83
C ARG A 169 -10.18 -19.89 -8.98
N PRO A 170 -10.80 -20.45 -7.94
CA PRO A 170 -11.63 -19.68 -7.03
C PRO A 170 -10.83 -18.64 -6.23
N VAL A 171 -11.48 -17.53 -5.88
CA VAL A 171 -11.01 -16.57 -4.88
C VAL A 171 -11.40 -17.09 -3.50
N TYR A 172 -10.42 -17.42 -2.66
CA TYR A 172 -10.69 -17.87 -1.29
C TYR A 172 -10.47 -16.75 -0.28
N THR A 173 -9.40 -15.97 -0.45
CA THR A 173 -9.08 -14.85 0.44
C THR A 173 -8.97 -13.54 -0.32
N TYR A 174 -9.04 -12.44 0.41
CA TYR A 174 -9.03 -11.10 -0.18
C TYR A 174 -7.76 -10.83 -1.00
N PHE A 175 -6.63 -11.41 -0.62
CA PHE A 175 -5.38 -11.30 -1.38
C PHE A 175 -5.45 -12.01 -2.75
N ASP A 176 -6.23 -13.08 -2.86
CA ASP A 176 -6.38 -13.81 -4.12
C ASP A 176 -7.02 -12.92 -5.21
N VAL A 177 -7.92 -12.00 -4.85
CA VAL A 177 -8.49 -11.04 -5.81
C VAL A 177 -7.37 -10.30 -6.55
N TYR A 178 -6.36 -9.82 -5.83
CA TYR A 178 -5.24 -9.08 -6.41
C TYR A 178 -4.28 -9.99 -7.16
N ASP A 179 -3.90 -11.11 -6.57
CA ASP A 179 -2.93 -12.02 -7.19
C ASP A 179 -3.48 -12.59 -8.50
N LEU A 180 -4.76 -12.98 -8.54
CA LEU A 180 -5.39 -13.53 -9.73
C LEU A 180 -5.61 -12.50 -10.84
N GLU A 181 -6.11 -11.31 -10.50
CA GLU A 181 -6.24 -10.20 -11.46
C GLU A 181 -4.87 -9.83 -12.07
N GLU A 182 -3.82 -9.88 -11.24
CA GLU A 182 -2.44 -9.58 -11.63
C GLU A 182 -1.68 -10.82 -12.16
N LYS A 183 -2.42 -11.86 -12.54
CA LYS A 183 -1.92 -13.06 -13.23
C LYS A 183 -0.85 -13.83 -12.46
N ARG A 184 -0.90 -13.81 -11.13
CA ARG A 184 -0.08 -14.67 -10.25
C ARG A 184 -0.83 -15.95 -9.96
N VAL A 185 -0.09 -17.05 -9.95
CA VAL A 185 -0.56 -18.42 -9.71
C VAL A 185 -0.09 -18.89 -8.35
#